data_AF-A0A934XDJ8-F1
#
_entry.id   AF-A0A934XDJ8-F1
#
_cell.length_a   1.000
_cell.length_b   1.000
_cell.length_c   1.000
_cell.angle_alpha   90.00
_cell.angle_beta   90.00
_cell.angle_gamma   90.00
#
_symmetry.space_group_name_H-M   'P 1'
#
loop_
_entity.id
_entity.type
_entity.pdbx_description
1 polymer ?
#
loop_
_entity_poly.entity_id
_entity_poly.type
_entity_poly.pdbx_seq_one_letter_code
_entity_poly.pdbx_strand_id
1 'polypeptide(L)'
;MLASFFRNLFTSKASRNQKELDFAQSLVQLLKFQSAHETLDALLRRSPQNASALMLRGAVKRLLNDPRGALNDLEAASALELQADQAGCHFEIALCWRMLGDNSRALESCQLARQLDPASVAAFFLLTQLRLPGDYYFDVLTRIIGHLKPRTYVEIGIFEGASLRLAKSAKSIVGIDPDPKIDWKLEPNMHVFKMTSDSFFESHDLASELGQRSVDLAFIDGMHQFEFAMRDFANIERCCRPDSVILIHDCYPLDEESAGREPRSSRWSGDVWRLIVLLKKYRQDLLIHTIGTAPTGLAVIQNLDPASTFLLDNQVRLFEEFIALEYSYLDDGKPEKLNLFPNHWPAVKGMIRPRVR
;
A
#
# COMPACT_ATOMS: atom_id res chain seq x y z
N MET A 1 32.85 -22.29 -49.17
CA MET A 1 32.09 -21.04 -49.24
C MET A 1 30.93 -21.04 -48.23
N LEU A 2 31.21 -21.31 -46.95
CA LEU A 2 30.22 -21.31 -45.84
C LEU A 2 30.86 -21.04 -44.46
N ALA A 3 32.17 -20.79 -44.39
CA ALA A 3 32.90 -20.53 -43.14
C ALA A 3 33.21 -19.05 -42.89
N SER A 4 32.94 -18.15 -43.85
CA SER A 4 33.14 -16.71 -43.71
C SER A 4 31.87 -15.94 -43.32
N PHE A 5 30.70 -16.59 -43.32
CA PHE A 5 29.42 -15.92 -43.04
C PHE A 5 29.07 -15.89 -41.53
N PHE A 6 29.66 -16.77 -40.72
CA PHE A 6 29.36 -16.86 -39.28
C PHE A 6 30.35 -16.12 -38.36
N ARG A 7 31.40 -15.48 -38.88
CA ARG A 7 32.40 -14.78 -38.05
C ARG A 7 32.09 -13.30 -37.80
N ASN A 8 31.00 -12.77 -38.37
CA ASN A 8 30.62 -11.36 -38.25
C ASN A 8 29.36 -11.09 -37.43
N LEU A 9 28.92 -12.03 -36.58
CA LEU A 9 27.68 -11.85 -35.80
C LEU A 9 27.87 -11.58 -34.30
N PHE A 10 29.10 -11.58 -33.76
CA PHE A 10 29.35 -11.14 -32.39
C PHE A 10 30.71 -10.47 -32.24
N THR A 11 30.74 -9.15 -32.44
CA THR A 11 31.62 -8.18 -31.72
C THR A 11 31.24 -6.76 -32.17
N SER A 12 30.04 -6.31 -31.84
CA SER A 12 29.77 -4.87 -31.80
C SER A 12 30.59 -4.29 -30.64
N LYS A 13 31.76 -3.69 -30.92
CA LYS A 13 32.46 -2.86 -29.93
C LYS A 13 31.49 -1.76 -29.52
N ALA A 14 31.02 -1.79 -28.27
CA ALA A 14 30.21 -0.72 -27.71
C ALA A 14 30.83 0.65 -28.03
N SER A 15 30.01 1.58 -28.50
CA SER A 15 30.46 2.94 -28.82
C SER A 15 31.09 3.58 -27.60
N ARG A 16 31.99 4.54 -27.79
CA ARG A 16 32.60 5.27 -26.67
C ARG A 16 31.54 5.85 -25.72
N ASN A 17 30.47 6.42 -26.29
CA ASN A 17 29.35 6.96 -25.52
C ASN A 17 28.66 5.89 -24.68
N GLN A 18 28.45 4.69 -25.24
CA GLN A 18 27.84 3.59 -24.48
C GLN A 18 28.72 3.17 -23.30
N LYS A 19 30.03 3.02 -23.51
CA LYS A 19 30.96 2.66 -22.43
C LYS A 19 31.00 3.70 -21.30
N GLU A 20 30.96 4.98 -21.65
CA GLU A 20 30.92 6.07 -20.67
C GLU A 20 29.58 6.11 -19.92
N LEU A 21 28.47 5.80 -20.59
CA LEU A 21 27.15 5.64 -19.96
C LEU A 21 27.13 4.46 -18.99
N ASP A 22 27.63 3.29 -19.40
CA ASP A 22 27.73 2.09 -18.55
C ASP A 22 28.61 2.35 -17.31
N PHE A 23 29.69 3.11 -17.49
CA PHE A 23 30.55 3.54 -16.39
C PHE A 23 29.81 4.48 -15.43
N ALA A 24 29.06 5.46 -15.94
CA ALA A 24 28.24 6.33 -15.11
C ALA A 24 27.18 5.55 -14.32
N GLN A 25 26.53 4.55 -14.94
CA GLN A 25 25.58 3.67 -14.25
C GLN A 25 26.25 2.90 -13.11
N SER A 26 27.45 2.39 -13.33
CA SER A 26 28.24 1.71 -12.30
C SER A 26 28.58 2.65 -11.13
N LEU A 27 28.89 3.92 -11.41
CA LEU A 27 29.10 4.93 -10.38
C LEU A 27 27.83 5.19 -9.55
N VAL A 28 26.66 5.23 -10.18
CA VAL A 28 25.37 5.37 -9.48
C VAL A 28 25.11 4.18 -8.56
N GLN A 29 25.35 2.95 -9.02
CA GLN A 29 25.23 1.74 -8.19
C GLN A 29 26.18 1.76 -6.98
N LEU A 30 27.36 2.37 -7.14
CA LEU A 30 28.33 2.60 -6.07
C LEU A 30 28.06 3.86 -5.23
N LEU A 31 26.90 4.51 -5.42
CA LEU A 31 26.50 5.76 -4.75
C LEU A 31 27.48 6.93 -4.95
N LYS A 32 28.31 6.88 -6.00
CA LYS A 32 29.26 7.93 -6.37
C LYS A 32 28.60 8.96 -7.29
N PHE A 33 27.56 9.62 -6.79
CA PHE A 33 26.70 10.50 -7.58
C PHE A 33 27.45 11.69 -8.20
N GLN A 34 28.39 12.30 -7.49
CA GLN A 34 29.17 13.42 -8.01
C GLN A 34 30.04 12.99 -9.21
N SER A 35 30.74 11.86 -9.10
CA SER A 35 31.55 11.32 -10.21
C SER A 35 30.69 10.87 -11.39
N ALA A 36 29.50 10.32 -11.12
CA ALA A 36 28.54 9.98 -12.17
C ALA A 36 28.08 11.24 -12.92
N HIS A 37 27.75 12.32 -12.19
CA HIS A 37 27.36 13.60 -12.77
C HIS A 37 28.46 14.17 -13.68
N GLU A 38 29.72 14.20 -13.23
CA GLU A 38 30.86 14.69 -14.03
C GLU A 38 31.07 13.88 -15.31
N THR A 39 30.97 12.55 -15.21
CA THR A 39 31.06 11.64 -16.36
C THR A 39 29.96 11.94 -17.38
N LEU A 40 28.72 12.13 -16.90
CA LEU A 40 27.56 12.41 -17.73
C LEU A 40 27.60 13.80 -18.36
N ASP A 41 28.08 14.81 -17.64
CA ASP A 41 28.28 16.16 -18.19
C ASP A 41 29.28 16.14 -19.34
N ALA A 42 30.41 15.45 -19.17
CA ALA A 42 31.40 15.30 -20.22
C ALA A 42 30.83 14.57 -21.46
N LEU A 43 30.01 13.54 -21.26
CA LEU A 43 29.33 12.82 -22.33
C LEU A 43 28.35 13.73 -23.08
N LEU A 44 27.48 14.44 -22.36
CA LEU A 44 26.44 15.28 -22.94
C LEU A 44 27.00 16.52 -23.65
N ARG A 45 28.18 17.03 -23.28
CA ARG A 45 28.89 18.06 -24.08
C ARG A 45 29.23 17.58 -25.50
N ARG A 46 29.51 16.28 -25.66
CA ARG A 46 29.84 15.67 -26.96
C ARG A 46 28.62 15.11 -27.68
N SER A 47 27.58 14.73 -26.94
CA SER A 47 26.37 14.11 -27.48
C SER A 47 25.15 14.65 -26.74
N PRO A 48 24.73 15.89 -27.01
CA PRO A 48 23.69 16.58 -26.24
C PRO A 48 22.32 15.92 -26.31
N GLN A 49 22.05 15.15 -27.37
CA GLN A 49 20.79 14.44 -27.60
C GLN A 49 20.84 12.96 -27.18
N ASN A 50 21.76 12.58 -26.29
CA ASN A 50 21.78 11.22 -25.76
C ASN A 50 20.70 11.09 -24.66
N ALA A 51 19.54 10.54 -25.03
CA ALA A 51 18.38 10.43 -24.14
C ALA A 51 18.68 9.65 -22.85
N SER A 52 19.38 8.52 -22.94
CA SER A 52 19.73 7.71 -21.76
C SER A 52 20.69 8.44 -20.82
N ALA A 53 21.64 9.22 -21.35
CA ALA A 53 22.55 10.02 -20.54
C ALA A 53 21.84 11.23 -19.91
N LEU A 54 20.92 11.88 -20.62
CA LEU A 54 20.07 12.94 -20.07
C LEU A 54 19.21 12.40 -18.92
N MET A 55 18.52 11.28 -19.14
CA MET A 55 17.70 10.63 -18.11
C MET A 55 18.53 10.24 -16.87
N LEU A 56 19.69 9.59 -17.07
CA LEU A 56 20.56 9.20 -15.96
C LEU A 56 21.13 10.42 -15.22
N ARG A 57 21.49 11.50 -15.93
CA ARG A 57 21.97 12.73 -15.29
C ARG A 57 20.85 13.41 -14.52
N GLY A 58 19.63 13.39 -15.04
CA GLY A 58 18.43 13.85 -14.35
C GLY A 58 18.22 13.13 -13.02
N ALA A 59 18.22 11.80 -13.03
CA ALA A 59 18.12 10.99 -11.81
C ALA A 59 19.26 11.30 -10.82
N VAL A 60 20.51 11.42 -11.30
CA VAL A 60 21.67 11.78 -10.47
C VAL A 60 21.53 13.17 -9.85
N LYS A 61 21.09 14.18 -10.61
CA LYS A 61 20.85 15.53 -10.08
C LYS A 61 19.77 15.53 -9.01
N ARG A 62 18.70 14.76 -9.17
CA ARG A 62 17.68 14.57 -8.13
C ARG A 62 18.30 14.01 -6.85
N LEU A 63 19.14 12.98 -6.97
CA LEU A 63 19.84 12.37 -5.82
C LEU A 63 20.86 13.33 -5.17
N LEU A 64 21.39 14.29 -5.93
CA LEU A 64 22.23 15.40 -5.45
C LEU A 64 21.41 16.60 -4.93
N ASN A 65 20.10 16.45 -4.75
CA ASN A 65 19.18 17.49 -4.28
C ASN A 65 19.07 18.71 -5.21
N ASP A 66 19.22 18.50 -6.52
CA ASP A 66 18.93 19.48 -7.58
C ASP A 66 17.74 19.04 -8.45
N PRO A 67 16.50 19.10 -7.93
CA PRO A 67 15.32 18.67 -8.67
C PRO A 67 15.01 19.56 -9.88
N ARG A 68 15.41 20.84 -9.90
CA ARG A 68 15.18 21.73 -11.05
C ARG A 68 16.12 21.42 -12.21
N GLY A 69 17.41 21.24 -11.92
CA GLY A 69 18.37 20.80 -12.93
C GLY A 69 18.07 19.39 -13.43
N ALA A 70 17.49 18.53 -12.58
CA ALA A 70 17.00 17.22 -12.98
C ALA A 70 15.84 17.30 -13.99
N LEU A 71 14.81 18.12 -13.69
CA LEU A 71 13.67 18.33 -14.60
C LEU A 71 14.11 18.77 -15.99
N ASN A 72 15.03 19.74 -16.09
CA ASN A 72 15.55 20.19 -17.39
C ASN A 72 16.14 19.04 -18.23
N ASP A 73 16.87 18.12 -17.60
CA ASP A 73 17.46 16.98 -18.31
C ASP A 73 16.40 15.93 -18.66
N LEU A 74 15.46 15.66 -17.76
CA LEU A 74 14.42 14.65 -17.95
C LEU A 74 13.40 15.08 -19.01
N GLU A 75 13.01 16.35 -19.04
CA GLU A 75 12.14 16.92 -20.08
C GLU A 75 12.85 16.95 -21.45
N ALA A 76 14.16 17.24 -21.46
CA ALA A 76 14.95 17.12 -22.69
C ALA A 76 15.06 15.66 -23.16
N ALA A 77 15.16 14.69 -22.22
CA ALA A 77 15.18 13.26 -22.55
C ALA A 77 13.83 12.80 -23.11
N SER A 78 12.70 13.14 -22.47
CA SER A 78 11.37 12.72 -22.90
C SER A 78 11.00 13.28 -24.27
N ALA A 79 11.46 14.49 -24.61
CA ALA A 79 11.29 15.09 -25.94
C ALA A 79 12.01 14.32 -27.08
N LEU A 80 12.91 13.38 -26.77
CA LEU A 80 13.58 12.50 -27.73
C LEU A 80 12.82 11.18 -27.91
N GLU A 81 11.49 11.26 -28.03
CA GLU A 81 10.47 10.18 -27.98
C GLU A 81 10.96 8.76 -28.28
N LEU A 82 11.56 8.53 -29.45
CA LEU A 82 11.99 7.20 -29.93
C LEU A 82 13.21 6.59 -29.22
N GLN A 83 13.99 7.40 -28.49
CA GLN A 83 15.25 7.00 -27.87
C GLN A 83 15.20 6.96 -26.34
N ALA A 84 14.14 7.50 -25.73
CA ALA A 84 14.03 7.62 -24.29
C ALA A 84 13.19 6.49 -23.69
N ASP A 85 13.57 6.04 -22.49
CA ASP A 85 12.68 5.31 -21.61
C ASP A 85 11.63 6.29 -21.05
N GLN A 86 10.50 6.39 -21.75
CA GLN A 86 9.44 7.34 -21.42
C GLN A 86 8.84 7.08 -20.03
N ALA A 87 8.63 5.80 -19.67
CA ALA A 87 8.09 5.44 -18.38
C ALA A 87 9.05 5.86 -17.25
N GLY A 88 10.34 5.54 -17.40
CA GLY A 88 11.39 5.96 -16.47
C GLY A 88 11.54 7.47 -16.35
N CYS A 89 11.49 8.20 -17.47
CA CYS A 89 11.55 9.66 -17.48
C CYS A 89 10.39 10.28 -16.70
N HIS A 90 9.14 9.88 -16.98
CA HIS A 90 7.97 10.42 -16.30
C HIS A 90 7.93 10.05 -14.81
N PHE A 91 8.45 8.88 -14.43
CA PHE A 91 8.59 8.51 -13.02
C PHE A 91 9.59 9.42 -12.29
N GLU A 92 10.76 9.68 -12.88
CA GLU A 92 11.77 10.58 -12.32
C GLU A 92 11.30 12.04 -12.26
N ILE A 93 10.54 12.49 -13.26
CA ILE A 93 9.87 13.81 -13.27
C ILE A 93 8.88 13.90 -12.11
N ALA A 94 8.07 12.86 -11.89
CA ALA A 94 7.12 12.82 -10.78
C ALA A 94 7.81 12.96 -9.42
N LEU A 95 8.94 12.27 -9.23
CA LEU A 95 9.75 12.38 -8.01
C LEU A 95 10.33 13.80 -7.84
N CYS A 96 10.78 14.44 -8.92
CA CYS A 96 11.28 15.82 -8.87
C CYS A 96 10.18 16.81 -8.46
N TRP A 97 8.98 16.72 -9.06
CA TRP A 97 7.85 17.58 -8.68
C TRP A 97 7.42 17.37 -7.24
N ARG A 98 7.42 16.11 -6.76
CA ARG A 98 7.15 15.79 -5.36
C ARG A 98 8.18 16.43 -4.42
N MET A 99 9.47 16.39 -4.75
CA MET A 99 10.52 17.05 -3.97
C MET A 99 10.35 18.58 -3.94
N LEU A 100 9.80 19.16 -5.00
CA LEU A 100 9.47 20.59 -5.09
C LEU A 100 8.14 20.95 -4.39
N GLY A 101 7.41 19.96 -3.86
CA GLY A 101 6.12 20.15 -3.19
C GLY A 101 4.93 20.32 -4.15
N ASP A 102 5.13 20.15 -5.46
CA ASP A 102 4.06 20.25 -6.45
C ASP A 102 3.44 18.87 -6.71
N ASN A 103 2.53 18.49 -5.82
CA ASN A 103 1.87 17.18 -5.89
C ASN A 103 0.95 17.03 -7.11
N SER A 104 0.43 18.14 -7.67
CA SER A 104 -0.40 18.09 -8.88
C SER A 104 0.41 17.65 -10.09
N ARG A 105 1.54 18.30 -10.35
CA ARG A 105 2.44 17.90 -11.46
C ARG A 105 3.11 16.55 -11.22
N ALA A 106 3.40 16.22 -9.95
CA ALA A 106 3.88 14.90 -9.58
C ALA A 106 2.85 13.82 -9.93
N LEU A 107 1.57 14.07 -9.62
CA LEU A 107 0.48 13.14 -9.89
C LEU A 107 0.30 12.89 -11.39
N GLU A 108 0.26 13.94 -12.20
CA GLU A 108 0.15 13.85 -13.66
C GLU A 108 1.29 13.02 -14.26
N SER A 109 2.52 13.34 -13.86
CA SER A 109 3.73 12.63 -14.37
C SER A 109 3.74 11.17 -13.93
N CYS A 110 3.34 10.88 -12.69
CA CYS A 110 3.29 9.51 -12.17
C CYS A 110 2.18 8.68 -12.86
N GLN A 111 1.06 9.31 -13.21
CA GLN A 111 -0.01 8.65 -13.97
C GLN A 111 0.47 8.26 -15.37
N LEU A 112 1.17 9.16 -16.06
CA LEU A 112 1.74 8.85 -17.38
C LEU A 112 2.81 7.75 -17.31
N ALA A 113 3.70 7.80 -16.32
CA ALA A 113 4.68 6.74 -16.09
C ALA A 113 4.01 5.36 -15.95
N ARG A 114 2.89 5.31 -15.22
CA ARG A 114 2.14 4.06 -14.99
C ARG A 114 1.29 3.63 -16.19
N GLN A 115 0.84 4.56 -17.03
CA GLN A 115 0.19 4.20 -18.30
C GLN A 115 1.19 3.55 -19.26
N LEU A 116 2.43 4.05 -19.28
CA LEU A 116 3.51 3.55 -20.13
C LEU A 116 4.11 2.23 -19.61
N ASP A 117 4.25 2.08 -18.30
CA ASP A 117 4.64 0.83 -17.65
C ASP A 117 3.68 0.48 -16.51
N PRO A 118 2.58 -0.23 -16.81
CA PRO A 118 1.62 -0.68 -15.81
C PRO A 118 2.21 -1.65 -14.77
N ALA A 119 3.29 -2.35 -15.09
CA ALA A 119 3.94 -3.30 -14.18
C ALA A 119 4.86 -2.62 -13.15
N SER A 120 5.13 -1.32 -13.30
CA SER A 120 5.98 -0.56 -12.39
C SER A 120 5.39 -0.47 -10.98
N VAL A 121 5.91 -1.31 -10.08
CA VAL A 121 5.59 -1.30 -8.65
C VAL A 121 5.95 0.04 -8.01
N ALA A 122 7.07 0.66 -8.42
CA ALA A 122 7.50 1.94 -7.90
C ALA A 122 6.52 3.08 -8.28
N ALA A 123 6.05 3.11 -9.54
CA ALA A 123 5.06 4.08 -9.98
C ALA A 123 3.70 3.85 -9.30
N PHE A 124 3.30 2.59 -9.07
CA PHE A 124 2.10 2.27 -8.30
C PHE A 124 2.17 2.86 -6.88
N PHE A 125 3.22 2.58 -6.11
CA PHE A 125 3.35 3.09 -4.75
C PHE A 125 3.51 4.61 -4.67
N LEU A 126 4.22 5.22 -5.62
CA LEU A 126 4.27 6.68 -5.69
C LEU A 126 2.87 7.26 -5.94
N LEU A 127 2.09 6.64 -6.82
CA LEU A 127 0.73 7.11 -7.12
C LEU A 127 -0.21 6.94 -5.93
N THR A 128 -0.15 5.83 -5.19
CA THR A 128 -0.96 5.66 -3.97
C THR A 128 -0.61 6.71 -2.94
N GLN A 129 0.68 7.02 -2.72
CA GLN A 129 1.10 8.09 -1.81
C GLN A 129 0.65 9.49 -2.25
N LEU A 130 0.64 9.77 -3.56
CA LEU A 130 0.16 11.06 -4.09
C LEU A 130 -1.36 11.20 -3.98
N ARG A 131 -2.11 10.11 -4.15
CA ARG A 131 -3.59 10.09 -4.03
C ARG A 131 -4.08 9.99 -2.58
N LEU A 132 -3.31 9.34 -1.73
CA LEU A 132 -3.57 9.11 -0.31
C LEU A 132 -2.44 9.76 0.52
N PRO A 133 -2.35 11.10 0.53
CA PRO A 133 -1.24 11.81 1.16
C PRO A 133 -1.32 11.70 2.69
N GLY A 134 -0.16 11.71 3.34
CA GLY A 134 -0.02 11.64 4.79
C GLY A 134 0.93 10.52 5.21
N ASP A 135 0.85 10.15 6.49
CA ASP A 135 1.66 9.08 7.07
C ASP A 135 1.30 7.72 6.43
N TYR A 136 2.25 6.79 6.37
CA TYR A 136 2.01 5.44 5.87
C TYR A 136 1.09 4.65 6.83
N TYR A 137 0.38 3.62 6.35
CA TYR A 137 -0.66 2.97 7.18
C TYR A 137 -0.08 2.40 8.48
N PHE A 138 1.16 1.91 8.45
CA PHE A 138 1.85 1.39 9.61
C PHE A 138 2.12 2.46 10.68
N ASP A 139 2.42 3.68 10.27
CA ASP A 139 2.58 4.83 11.17
C ASP A 139 1.23 5.25 11.76
N VAL A 140 0.18 5.28 10.93
CA VAL A 140 -1.19 5.55 11.38
C VAL A 140 -1.64 4.51 12.40
N LEU A 141 -1.43 3.22 12.12
CA LEU A 141 -1.72 2.11 13.03
C LEU A 141 -0.97 2.27 14.37
N THR A 142 0.33 2.58 14.30
CA THR A 142 1.16 2.85 15.50
C THR A 142 0.58 4.00 16.34
N ARG A 143 0.15 5.09 15.70
CA ARG A 143 -0.46 6.24 16.38
C ARG A 143 -1.81 5.88 17.00
N ILE A 144 -2.64 5.10 16.30
CA ILE A 144 -3.94 4.62 16.82
C ILE A 144 -3.74 3.75 18.05
N ILE A 145 -2.86 2.75 17.99
CA ILE A 145 -2.52 1.88 19.12
C ILE A 145 -1.99 2.70 20.29
N GLY A 146 -1.08 3.64 20.04
CA GLY A 146 -0.52 4.53 21.06
C GLY A 146 -1.54 5.49 21.68
N HIS A 147 -2.57 5.89 20.91
CA HIS A 147 -3.65 6.74 21.39
C HIS A 147 -4.66 5.96 22.24
N LEU A 148 -5.10 4.79 21.76
CA LEU A 148 -6.11 3.96 22.42
C LEU A 148 -5.55 3.22 23.64
N LYS A 149 -4.28 2.79 23.58
CA LYS A 149 -3.62 1.95 24.59
C LYS A 149 -4.51 0.75 24.98
N PRO A 150 -4.88 -0.11 24.02
CA PRO A 150 -5.84 -1.19 24.25
C PRO A 150 -5.31 -2.15 25.31
N ARG A 151 -6.22 -2.71 26.14
CA ARG A 151 -5.84 -3.80 27.06
C ARG A 151 -5.86 -5.14 26.35
N THR A 152 -6.70 -5.29 25.35
CA THR A 152 -6.85 -6.48 24.52
C THR A 152 -6.69 -6.10 23.06
N TYR A 153 -5.85 -6.83 22.33
CA TYR A 153 -5.61 -6.62 20.90
C TYR A 153 -5.78 -7.93 20.15
N VAL A 154 -6.49 -7.90 19.02
CA VAL A 154 -6.69 -9.07 18.15
C VAL A 154 -6.26 -8.71 16.75
N GLU A 155 -5.48 -9.57 16.10
CA GLU A 155 -5.05 -9.40 14.72
C GLU A 155 -5.32 -10.66 13.91
N ILE A 156 -5.96 -10.49 12.75
CA ILE A 156 -6.14 -11.54 11.75
C ILE A 156 -5.26 -11.18 10.55
N GLY A 157 -4.41 -12.11 10.12
CA GLY A 157 -3.41 -11.89 9.08
C GLY A 157 -2.15 -11.22 9.62
N ILE A 158 -1.37 -11.95 10.43
CA ILE A 158 -0.20 -11.39 11.10
C ILE A 158 1.06 -11.47 10.24
N PHE A 159 1.15 -12.43 9.32
CA PHE A 159 2.33 -12.73 8.50
C PHE A 159 3.63 -12.74 9.32
N GLU A 160 4.53 -11.76 9.14
CA GLU A 160 5.80 -11.61 9.89
C GLU A 160 5.62 -11.07 11.33
N GLY A 161 4.41 -10.63 11.68
CA GLY A 161 4.04 -10.11 13.00
C GLY A 161 4.50 -8.67 13.27
N ALA A 162 4.88 -7.91 12.23
CA ALA A 162 5.35 -6.54 12.38
C ALA A 162 4.27 -5.62 13.01
N SER A 163 3.04 -5.70 12.52
CA SER A 163 1.85 -5.00 13.05
C SER A 163 1.49 -5.48 14.45
N LEU A 164 1.43 -6.81 14.66
CA LEU A 164 1.14 -7.43 15.95
C LEU A 164 2.06 -6.89 17.08
N ARG A 165 3.35 -6.71 16.77
CA ARG A 165 4.34 -6.21 17.72
C ARG A 165 4.06 -4.78 18.20
N LEU A 166 3.36 -3.96 17.41
CA LEU A 166 3.00 -2.59 17.81
C LEU A 166 2.12 -2.58 19.06
N ALA A 167 1.30 -3.61 19.24
CA ALA A 167 0.39 -3.74 20.38
C ALA A 167 1.03 -4.34 21.64
N LYS A 168 2.35 -4.54 21.70
CA LYS A 168 3.06 -5.24 22.80
C LYS A 168 2.74 -4.77 24.23
N SER A 169 2.27 -3.54 24.41
CA SER A 169 1.87 -3.01 25.72
C SER A 169 0.48 -3.46 26.18
N ALA A 170 -0.31 -4.11 25.33
CA ALA A 170 -1.61 -4.66 25.70
C ALA A 170 -1.45 -5.78 26.73
N LYS A 171 -2.48 -6.04 27.54
CA LYS A 171 -2.44 -7.09 28.56
C LYS A 171 -2.61 -8.49 27.99
N SER A 172 -3.30 -8.61 26.87
CA SER A 172 -3.51 -9.86 26.14
C SER A 172 -3.65 -9.57 24.66
N ILE A 173 -2.94 -10.36 23.86
CA ILE A 173 -2.82 -10.19 22.41
C ILE A 173 -3.08 -11.55 21.76
N VAL A 174 -3.99 -11.58 20.79
CA VAL A 174 -4.28 -12.77 19.99
C VAL A 174 -3.94 -12.46 18.54
N GLY A 175 -3.07 -13.26 17.93
CA GLY A 175 -2.76 -13.21 16.50
C GLY A 175 -3.24 -14.48 15.82
N ILE A 176 -3.91 -14.37 14.68
CA ILE A 176 -4.49 -15.50 13.94
C ILE A 176 -3.99 -15.45 12.50
N ASP A 177 -3.33 -16.51 12.05
CA ASP A 177 -2.77 -16.59 10.70
C ASP A 177 -2.52 -18.05 10.29
N PRO A 178 -2.85 -18.50 9.07
CA PRO A 178 -2.62 -19.88 8.65
C PRO A 178 -1.14 -20.23 8.47
N ASP A 179 -0.28 -19.27 8.17
CA ASP A 179 1.15 -19.47 7.90
C ASP A 179 2.04 -18.31 8.41
N PRO A 180 2.05 -18.05 9.73
CA PRO A 180 2.81 -16.95 10.30
C PRO A 180 4.32 -17.16 10.10
N LYS A 181 5.02 -16.08 9.75
CA LYS A 181 6.47 -16.01 9.47
C LYS A 181 7.23 -15.24 10.55
N ILE A 182 6.82 -15.42 11.81
CA ILE A 182 7.44 -14.75 12.96
C ILE A 182 8.82 -15.37 13.23
N ASP A 183 9.87 -14.56 13.08
CA ASP A 183 11.27 -14.93 13.32
C ASP A 183 11.81 -14.42 14.67
N TRP A 184 10.91 -13.97 15.54
CA TRP A 184 11.22 -13.26 16.78
C TRP A 184 10.48 -13.81 18.00
N LYS A 185 11.03 -13.56 19.18
CA LYS A 185 10.48 -14.08 20.44
C LYS A 185 9.17 -13.36 20.81
N LEU A 186 8.08 -14.12 20.86
CA LEU A 186 6.79 -13.66 21.38
C LEU A 186 6.88 -13.31 22.87
N GLU A 187 6.20 -12.23 23.26
CA GLU A 187 6.03 -11.86 24.66
C GLU A 187 5.00 -12.80 25.34
N PRO A 188 5.06 -13.01 26.66
CA PRO A 188 4.15 -13.94 27.35
C PRO A 188 2.65 -13.61 27.25
N ASN A 189 2.32 -12.37 26.90
CA ASN A 189 0.95 -11.89 26.68
C ASN A 189 0.49 -12.05 25.22
N MET A 190 1.30 -12.63 24.33
CA MET A 190 0.99 -12.84 22.91
C MET A 190 0.71 -14.32 22.64
N HIS A 191 -0.51 -14.63 22.22
CA HIS A 191 -0.92 -15.95 21.78
C HIS A 191 -1.14 -15.93 20.26
N VAL A 192 -0.37 -16.74 19.53
CA VAL A 192 -0.46 -16.85 18.07
C VAL A 192 -1.05 -18.21 17.70
N PHE A 193 -2.12 -18.19 16.91
CA PHE A 193 -2.82 -19.36 16.41
C PHE A 193 -2.49 -19.58 14.95
N LYS A 194 -1.78 -20.67 14.66
CA LYS A 194 -1.46 -21.09 13.29
C LYS A 194 -2.64 -21.80 12.63
N MET A 195 -3.63 -21.05 12.18
CA MET A 195 -4.84 -21.51 11.51
C MET A 195 -5.56 -20.38 10.79
N THR A 196 -6.55 -20.69 9.95
CA THR A 196 -7.44 -19.67 9.39
C THR A 196 -8.32 -19.07 10.49
N SER A 197 -8.81 -17.84 10.27
CA SER A 197 -9.75 -17.20 11.18
C SER A 197 -11.06 -17.99 11.30
N ASP A 198 -11.60 -18.52 10.20
CA ASP A 198 -12.78 -19.39 10.22
C ASP A 198 -12.57 -20.59 11.18
N SER A 199 -11.45 -21.31 11.08
CA SER A 199 -11.15 -22.43 11.97
C SER A 199 -10.94 -21.99 13.42
N PHE A 200 -10.33 -20.81 13.64
CA PHE A 200 -10.18 -20.26 14.98
C PHE A 200 -11.54 -20.02 15.63
N PHE A 201 -12.44 -19.29 14.98
CA PHE A 201 -13.76 -18.97 15.53
C PHE A 201 -14.71 -20.17 15.64
N GLU A 202 -14.45 -21.26 14.91
CA GLU A 202 -15.18 -22.53 15.08
C GLU A 202 -14.72 -23.30 16.33
N SER A 203 -13.43 -23.22 16.68
CA SER A 203 -12.81 -24.11 17.68
C SER A 203 -12.36 -23.44 18.97
N HIS A 204 -12.29 -22.11 19.01
CA HIS A 204 -11.81 -21.32 20.14
C HIS A 204 -12.85 -20.26 20.56
N ASP A 205 -12.90 -20.00 21.86
CA ASP A 205 -13.62 -18.84 22.38
C ASP A 205 -12.64 -17.67 22.57
N LEU A 206 -12.73 -16.67 21.69
CA LEU A 206 -11.84 -15.50 21.72
C LEU A 206 -11.88 -14.77 23.08
N ALA A 207 -13.03 -14.73 23.75
CA ALA A 207 -13.13 -14.10 25.07
C ALA A 207 -12.26 -14.84 26.10
N SER A 208 -12.25 -16.17 26.07
CA SER A 208 -11.38 -17.01 26.89
C SER A 208 -9.89 -16.78 26.59
N GLU A 209 -9.50 -16.69 25.32
CA GLU A 209 -8.11 -16.41 24.91
C GLU A 209 -7.63 -15.01 25.34
N LEU A 210 -8.57 -14.07 25.50
CA LEU A 210 -8.33 -12.73 26.03
C LEU A 210 -8.43 -12.63 27.57
N GLY A 211 -8.58 -13.77 28.25
CA GLY A 211 -8.74 -13.86 29.70
C GLY A 211 -10.05 -13.27 30.20
N GLN A 212 -11.16 -13.64 29.55
CA GLN A 212 -12.53 -13.21 29.82
C GLN A 212 -12.73 -11.69 29.64
N ARG A 213 -12.08 -11.11 28.62
CA ARG A 213 -12.20 -9.69 28.29
C ARG A 213 -12.72 -9.52 26.88
N SER A 214 -13.53 -8.49 26.69
CA SER A 214 -13.90 -8.00 25.37
C SER A 214 -12.67 -7.51 24.60
N VAL A 215 -12.73 -7.55 23.28
CA VAL A 215 -11.78 -6.89 22.37
C VAL A 215 -11.83 -5.38 22.60
N ASP A 216 -10.69 -4.71 22.83
CA ASP A 216 -10.62 -3.25 22.89
C ASP A 216 -10.23 -2.68 21.51
N LEU A 217 -9.28 -3.31 20.82
CA LEU A 217 -8.87 -2.98 19.44
C LEU A 217 -8.66 -4.27 18.65
N ALA A 218 -9.17 -4.34 17.43
CA ALA A 218 -8.80 -5.39 16.48
C ALA A 218 -8.27 -4.81 15.17
N PHE A 219 -7.45 -5.60 14.47
CA PHE A 219 -6.95 -5.32 13.13
C PHE A 219 -7.19 -6.52 12.22
N ILE A 220 -7.88 -6.28 11.11
CA ILE A 220 -8.19 -7.28 10.08
C ILE A 220 -7.37 -6.94 8.83
N ASP A 221 -6.39 -7.78 8.55
CA ASP A 221 -5.47 -7.72 7.41
C ASP A 221 -5.22 -9.16 6.89
N GLY A 222 -6.29 -9.96 6.88
CA GLY A 222 -6.28 -11.39 6.58
C GLY A 222 -6.29 -11.68 5.08
N MET A 223 -7.16 -12.59 4.65
CA MET A 223 -7.33 -12.84 3.22
C MET A 223 -8.08 -11.66 2.59
N HIS A 224 -7.55 -11.08 1.51
CA HIS A 224 -8.09 -9.85 0.90
C HIS A 224 -9.37 -10.10 0.07
N GLN A 225 -10.16 -11.13 0.39
CA GLN A 225 -11.43 -11.38 -0.26
C GLN A 225 -12.59 -11.01 0.67
N PHE A 226 -13.59 -10.36 0.09
CA PHE A 226 -14.74 -9.78 0.78
C PHE A 226 -15.43 -10.74 1.75
N GLU A 227 -15.65 -11.99 1.35
CA GLU A 227 -16.32 -12.99 2.19
C GLU A 227 -15.56 -13.36 3.46
N PHE A 228 -14.22 -13.29 3.43
CA PHE A 228 -13.40 -13.54 4.62
C PHE A 228 -13.42 -12.30 5.52
N ALA A 229 -13.19 -11.12 4.97
CA ALA A 229 -13.25 -9.87 5.72
C ALA A 229 -14.62 -9.65 6.41
N MET A 230 -15.73 -10.02 5.75
CA MET A 230 -17.07 -9.92 6.34
C MET A 230 -17.25 -10.86 7.54
N ARG A 231 -16.78 -12.12 7.43
CA ARG A 231 -16.85 -13.10 8.52
C ARG A 231 -15.93 -12.74 9.66
N ASP A 232 -14.71 -12.28 9.35
CA ASP A 232 -13.74 -11.79 10.33
C ASP A 232 -14.31 -10.63 11.15
N PHE A 233 -14.91 -9.63 10.47
CA PHE A 233 -15.59 -8.53 11.12
C PHE A 233 -16.73 -9.00 12.02
N ALA A 234 -17.62 -9.85 11.51
CA ALA A 234 -18.79 -10.33 12.26
C ALA A 234 -18.39 -11.19 13.48
N ASN A 235 -17.37 -12.03 13.35
CA ASN A 235 -16.88 -12.86 14.44
C ASN A 235 -16.18 -12.04 15.53
N ILE A 236 -15.38 -11.03 15.15
CA ILE A 236 -14.75 -10.12 16.10
C ILE A 236 -15.80 -9.24 16.81
N GLU A 237 -16.80 -8.73 16.08
CA GLU A 237 -17.83 -7.84 16.62
C GLU A 237 -18.56 -8.47 17.81
N ARG A 238 -18.84 -9.78 17.77
CA ARG A 238 -19.48 -10.54 18.87
C ARG A 238 -18.69 -10.51 20.18
N CYS A 239 -17.38 -10.27 20.10
CA CYS A 239 -16.48 -10.19 21.26
C CYS A 239 -16.15 -8.73 21.64
N CYS A 240 -16.80 -7.75 21.01
CA CYS A 240 -16.56 -6.32 21.24
C CYS A 240 -17.51 -5.71 22.28
N ARG A 241 -17.31 -4.41 22.53
CA ARG A 241 -18.25 -3.50 23.19
C ARG A 241 -18.55 -2.33 22.24
N PRO A 242 -19.56 -1.49 22.52
CA PRO A 242 -19.83 -0.30 21.69
C PRO A 242 -18.64 0.66 21.54
N ASP A 243 -17.75 0.71 22.53
CA ASP A 243 -16.55 1.56 22.52
C ASP A 243 -15.27 0.82 22.09
N SER A 244 -15.39 -0.40 21.56
CA SER A 244 -14.30 -1.10 20.87
C SER A 244 -14.09 -0.53 19.48
N VAL A 245 -12.90 -0.75 18.92
CA VAL A 245 -12.51 -0.29 17.58
C VAL A 245 -12.05 -1.47 16.75
N ILE A 246 -12.57 -1.61 15.53
CA ILE A 246 -12.06 -2.56 14.53
C ILE A 246 -11.40 -1.76 13.40
N LEU A 247 -10.16 -2.10 13.08
CA LEU A 247 -9.42 -1.60 11.93
C LEU A 247 -9.44 -2.64 10.81
N ILE A 248 -9.64 -2.21 9.57
CA ILE A 248 -9.62 -3.10 8.39
C ILE A 248 -8.73 -2.48 7.31
N HIS A 249 -7.75 -3.22 6.82
CA HIS A 249 -6.87 -2.78 5.75
C HIS A 249 -7.53 -2.96 4.36
N ASP A 250 -6.87 -2.48 3.30
CA ASP A 250 -7.29 -2.70 1.90
C ASP A 250 -8.70 -2.20 1.49
N CYS A 251 -9.19 -1.19 2.21
CA CYS A 251 -10.54 -0.67 2.03
C CYS A 251 -10.71 0.38 0.93
N TYR A 252 -9.61 0.84 0.32
CA TYR A 252 -9.54 1.90 -0.68
C TYR A 252 -8.52 1.56 -1.80
N PRO A 253 -8.85 0.60 -2.69
CA PRO A 253 -7.97 0.17 -3.78
C PRO A 253 -7.57 1.33 -4.70
N LEU A 254 -6.46 1.23 -5.43
CA LEU A 254 -6.05 2.29 -6.37
C LEU A 254 -6.90 2.28 -7.64
N ASP A 255 -7.12 1.10 -8.19
CA ASP A 255 -7.73 0.80 -9.50
C ASP A 255 -8.32 -0.62 -9.52
N GLU A 256 -8.95 -0.99 -10.64
CA GLU A 256 -9.57 -2.30 -10.85
C GLU A 256 -8.58 -3.46 -10.75
N GLU A 257 -7.35 -3.28 -11.24
CA GLU A 257 -6.32 -4.32 -11.20
C GLU A 257 -5.98 -4.71 -9.75
N SER A 258 -5.73 -3.71 -8.90
CA SER A 258 -5.44 -3.92 -7.47
C SER A 258 -6.65 -4.50 -6.72
N ALA A 259 -7.87 -4.18 -7.14
CA ALA A 259 -9.12 -4.57 -6.49
C ALA A 259 -9.69 -5.93 -6.92
N GLY A 260 -9.05 -6.62 -7.88
CA GLY A 260 -9.52 -7.89 -8.42
C GLY A 260 -9.55 -8.99 -7.35
N ARG A 261 -10.42 -10.00 -7.50
CA ARG A 261 -10.56 -11.08 -6.51
C ARG A 261 -9.38 -12.04 -6.42
N GLU A 262 -8.60 -12.16 -7.50
CA GLU A 262 -7.46 -13.07 -7.57
C GLU A 262 -6.15 -12.32 -7.30
N PRO A 263 -5.24 -12.88 -6.48
CA PRO A 263 -3.94 -12.29 -6.23
C PRO A 263 -3.09 -12.34 -7.50
N ARG A 264 -3.00 -11.21 -8.20
CA ARG A 264 -2.29 -11.09 -9.49
C ARG A 264 -0.90 -10.45 -9.39
N SER A 265 -0.63 -9.67 -8.35
CA SER A 265 0.68 -9.03 -8.14
C SER A 265 0.84 -8.55 -6.69
N SER A 266 2.03 -8.06 -6.33
CA SER A 266 2.30 -7.43 -5.04
C SER A 266 1.51 -6.12 -4.78
N ARG A 267 0.77 -5.62 -5.77
CA ARG A 267 -0.09 -4.42 -5.70
C ARG A 267 -1.54 -4.75 -5.31
N TRP A 268 -1.82 -6.03 -5.05
CA TRP A 268 -3.16 -6.55 -4.84
C TRP A 268 -3.70 -6.21 -3.45
N SER A 269 -4.84 -5.54 -3.41
CA SER A 269 -5.62 -5.23 -2.21
C SER A 269 -6.92 -6.03 -2.15
N GLY A 270 -7.23 -6.78 -3.21
CA GLY A 270 -8.47 -7.55 -3.30
C GLY A 270 -9.73 -6.70 -3.22
N ASP A 271 -10.86 -7.35 -2.91
CA ASP A 271 -12.19 -6.76 -3.00
C ASP A 271 -12.80 -6.38 -1.64
N VAL A 272 -11.97 -6.19 -0.61
CA VAL A 272 -12.36 -5.81 0.76
C VAL A 272 -13.17 -4.51 0.81
N TRP A 273 -12.96 -3.59 -0.14
CA TRP A 273 -13.75 -2.35 -0.27
C TRP A 273 -15.27 -2.60 -0.32
N ARG A 274 -15.72 -3.77 -0.80
CA ARG A 274 -17.12 -4.19 -0.81
C ARG A 274 -17.72 -4.27 0.59
N LEU A 275 -16.91 -4.60 1.60
CA LEU A 275 -17.32 -4.62 3.00
C LEU A 275 -17.72 -3.22 3.47
N ILE A 276 -16.98 -2.18 3.08
CA ILE A 276 -17.33 -0.80 3.44
C ILE A 276 -18.66 -0.39 2.82
N VAL A 277 -18.90 -0.73 1.55
CA VAL A 277 -20.18 -0.47 0.88
C VAL A 277 -21.32 -1.20 1.59
N LEU A 278 -21.10 -2.47 1.96
CA LEU A 278 -22.08 -3.28 2.69
C LEU A 278 -22.44 -2.68 4.04
N LEU A 279 -21.43 -2.39 4.86
CA LEU A 279 -21.64 -1.88 6.22
C LEU A 279 -22.33 -0.52 6.18
N LYS A 280 -21.97 0.37 5.25
CA LYS A 280 -22.68 1.64 5.08
C LYS A 280 -24.15 1.47 4.68
N LYS A 281 -24.47 0.46 3.88
CA LYS A 281 -25.85 0.21 3.43
C LYS A 281 -26.71 -0.36 4.54
N TYR A 282 -26.21 -1.38 5.24
CA TYR A 282 -27.02 -2.21 6.14
C TYR A 282 -26.73 -2.04 7.63
N ARG A 283 -25.58 -1.45 8.00
CA ARG A 283 -25.14 -1.23 9.38
C ARG A 283 -24.96 0.26 9.67
N GLN A 284 -26.04 1.02 9.48
CA GLN A 284 -26.08 2.48 9.68
C GLN A 284 -25.89 2.88 11.15
N ASP A 285 -25.96 1.92 12.07
CA ASP A 285 -25.59 2.05 13.48
C ASP A 285 -24.07 2.24 13.66
N LEU A 286 -23.24 1.73 12.76
CA LEU A 286 -21.79 1.82 12.85
C LEU A 286 -21.26 3.21 12.48
N LEU A 287 -20.18 3.62 13.14
CA LEU A 287 -19.36 4.75 12.72
C LEU A 287 -18.19 4.24 11.90
N ILE A 288 -18.20 4.49 10.60
CA ILE A 288 -17.24 3.95 9.64
C ILE A 288 -16.44 5.12 9.06
N HIS A 289 -15.13 5.05 9.00
CA HIS A 289 -14.30 6.01 8.27
C HIS A 289 -13.09 5.32 7.65
N THR A 290 -12.81 5.57 6.37
CA THR A 290 -11.63 4.99 5.70
C THR A 290 -10.54 6.04 5.62
N ILE A 291 -9.52 5.94 6.48
CA ILE A 291 -8.38 6.85 6.45
C ILE A 291 -7.67 6.68 5.12
N GLY A 292 -7.51 7.78 4.39
CA GLY A 292 -6.79 7.84 3.12
C GLY A 292 -5.28 7.72 3.29
N THR A 293 -4.83 6.58 3.80
CA THR A 293 -3.42 6.23 3.99
C THR A 293 -2.95 5.28 2.91
N ALA A 294 -1.74 5.49 2.38
CA ALA A 294 -1.15 4.59 1.42
C ALA A 294 -0.84 3.21 2.05
N PRO A 295 -0.91 2.11 1.27
CA PRO A 295 -1.21 2.09 -0.17
C PRO A 295 -2.72 2.04 -0.50
N THR A 296 -3.54 1.51 0.39
CA THR A 296 -4.90 1.02 0.07
C THR A 296 -5.95 1.42 1.12
N GLY A 297 -5.63 2.37 2.00
CA GLY A 297 -6.54 2.87 3.02
C GLY A 297 -6.69 1.97 4.24
N LEU A 298 -7.10 2.57 5.35
CA LEU A 298 -7.33 1.87 6.62
C LEU A 298 -8.70 2.29 7.17
N ALA A 299 -9.68 1.39 7.13
CA ALA A 299 -10.99 1.61 7.70
C ALA A 299 -10.94 1.53 9.24
N VAL A 300 -11.66 2.43 9.89
CA VAL A 300 -11.90 2.49 11.32
C VAL A 300 -13.39 2.34 11.55
N ILE A 301 -13.78 1.31 12.29
CA ILE A 301 -15.18 0.99 12.59
C ILE A 301 -15.38 1.05 14.11
N GLN A 302 -16.40 1.80 14.54
CA GLN A 302 -16.74 2.02 15.95
C GLN A 302 -18.26 1.94 16.15
N ASN A 303 -18.72 2.04 17.40
CA ASN A 303 -20.13 1.86 17.80
C ASN A 303 -20.66 0.45 17.48
N LEU A 304 -19.84 -0.55 17.80
CA LEU A 304 -20.10 -1.96 17.50
C LEU A 304 -21.26 -2.52 18.34
N ASP A 305 -21.99 -3.46 17.76
CA ASP A 305 -23.08 -4.16 18.45
C ASP A 305 -22.74 -5.66 18.59
N PRO A 306 -22.24 -6.12 19.76
CA PRO A 306 -21.88 -7.53 19.95
C PRO A 306 -23.07 -8.48 19.92
N ALA A 307 -24.31 -7.97 19.98
CA ALA A 307 -25.52 -8.78 19.83
C ALA A 307 -25.98 -8.92 18.36
N SER A 308 -25.38 -8.17 17.44
CA SER A 308 -25.74 -8.22 16.02
C SER A 308 -25.39 -9.57 15.41
N THR A 309 -26.39 -10.25 14.85
CA THR A 309 -26.23 -11.45 14.04
C THR A 309 -26.46 -11.20 12.55
N PHE A 310 -26.81 -9.95 12.18
CA PHE A 310 -27.33 -9.60 10.85
C PHE A 310 -26.46 -10.12 9.69
N LEU A 311 -25.13 -9.93 9.78
CA LEU A 311 -24.21 -10.32 8.70
C LEU A 311 -24.16 -11.84 8.50
N LEU A 312 -24.13 -12.59 9.59
CA LEU A 312 -24.06 -14.05 9.56
C LEU A 312 -25.41 -14.65 9.14
N ASP A 313 -26.52 -14.12 9.66
CA ASP A 313 -27.88 -14.58 9.33
C ASP A 313 -28.24 -14.33 7.85
N ASN A 314 -27.63 -13.32 7.23
CA ASN A 314 -27.88 -12.93 5.83
C ASN A 314 -26.72 -13.29 4.88
N GLN A 315 -25.77 -14.11 5.31
CA GLN A 315 -24.48 -14.29 4.63
C GLN A 315 -24.61 -14.63 3.14
N VAL A 316 -25.43 -15.62 2.78
CA VAL A 316 -25.61 -16.04 1.37
C VAL A 316 -26.10 -14.88 0.51
N ARG A 317 -27.16 -14.19 0.95
CA ARG A 317 -27.74 -13.04 0.23
C ARG A 317 -26.73 -11.91 0.07
N LEU A 318 -25.98 -11.61 1.12
CA LEU A 318 -24.98 -10.54 1.11
C LEU A 318 -23.79 -10.89 0.21
N PHE A 319 -23.36 -12.16 0.19
CA PHE A 319 -22.32 -12.60 -0.74
C PHE A 319 -22.77 -12.45 -2.19
N GLU A 320 -23.96 -12.94 -2.54
CA GLU A 320 -24.51 -12.77 -3.89
C GLU A 320 -24.62 -11.29 -4.30
N GLU A 321 -25.13 -10.43 -3.41
CA GLU A 321 -25.33 -9.00 -3.71
C GLU A 321 -24.00 -8.26 -3.92
N PHE A 322 -23.02 -8.46 -3.04
CA PHE A 322 -21.80 -7.64 -3.04
C PHE A 322 -20.67 -8.23 -3.89
N ILE A 323 -20.62 -9.56 -4.08
CA ILE A 323 -19.64 -10.16 -5.02
C ILE A 323 -19.95 -9.75 -6.47
N ALA A 324 -21.23 -9.52 -6.78
CA ALA A 324 -21.67 -9.04 -8.09
C ALA A 324 -21.35 -7.55 -8.36
N LEU A 325 -20.85 -6.79 -7.37
CA LEU A 325 -20.46 -5.40 -7.59
C LEU A 325 -19.14 -5.31 -8.36
N GLU A 326 -19.22 -4.90 -9.62
CA GLU A 326 -18.05 -4.58 -10.44
C GLU A 326 -17.29 -3.37 -9.91
N TYR A 327 -15.99 -3.28 -10.22
CA TYR A 327 -15.16 -2.15 -9.78
C TYR A 327 -15.68 -0.80 -10.28
N SER A 328 -16.31 -0.77 -11.45
CA SER A 328 -16.94 0.43 -12.03
C SER A 328 -18.01 1.04 -11.13
N TYR A 329 -18.52 0.30 -10.13
CA TYR A 329 -19.32 0.87 -9.04
C TYR A 329 -18.59 2.02 -8.34
N LEU A 330 -17.26 2.05 -8.32
CA LEU A 330 -16.45 3.10 -7.71
C LEU A 330 -16.05 4.24 -8.66
N ASP A 331 -16.37 4.18 -9.96
CA ASP A 331 -15.93 5.21 -10.91
C ASP A 331 -16.42 6.61 -10.52
N ASP A 332 -17.68 6.68 -10.07
CA ASP A 332 -18.29 7.91 -9.56
C ASP A 332 -18.39 7.89 -8.04
N GLY A 333 -17.98 8.97 -7.38
CA GLY A 333 -18.21 9.16 -5.94
C GLY A 333 -17.49 8.14 -5.05
N LYS A 334 -16.31 7.66 -5.47
CA LYS A 334 -15.47 6.75 -4.67
C LYS A 334 -15.21 7.25 -3.25
N PRO A 335 -14.82 8.53 -3.02
CA PRO A 335 -14.59 9.02 -1.68
C PRO A 335 -15.83 8.88 -0.79
N GLU A 336 -17.01 9.18 -1.31
CA GLU A 336 -18.27 9.07 -0.58
C GLU A 336 -18.64 7.60 -0.36
N LYS A 337 -18.57 6.76 -1.39
CA LYS A 337 -18.91 5.34 -1.34
C LYS A 337 -18.07 4.58 -0.32
N LEU A 338 -16.77 4.88 -0.24
CA LEU A 338 -15.83 4.26 0.70
C LEU A 338 -15.59 5.07 1.98
N ASN A 339 -16.36 6.14 2.19
CA ASN A 339 -16.29 7.04 3.34
C ASN A 339 -14.86 7.52 3.67
N LEU A 340 -14.18 8.03 2.66
CA LEU A 340 -12.80 8.52 2.74
C LEU A 340 -12.68 9.62 3.80
N PHE A 341 -11.67 9.47 4.65
CA PHE A 341 -11.33 10.38 5.73
C PHE A 341 -9.89 10.88 5.58
N PRO A 342 -9.60 12.17 5.80
CA PRO A 342 -8.27 12.72 5.60
C PRO A 342 -7.24 12.08 6.56
N ASN A 343 -6.09 11.71 6.00
CA ASN A 343 -4.94 11.22 6.77
C ASN A 343 -4.17 12.37 7.41
N HIS A 344 -4.81 13.02 8.37
CA HIS A 344 -4.27 14.10 9.17
C HIS A 344 -4.46 13.75 10.66
N TRP A 345 -3.37 13.48 11.36
CA TRP A 345 -3.42 12.88 12.70
C TRP A 345 -4.33 13.60 13.71
N PRO A 346 -4.34 14.95 13.83
CA PRO A 346 -5.29 15.64 14.71
C PRO A 346 -6.76 15.31 14.40
N ALA A 347 -7.13 15.18 13.12
CA ALA A 347 -8.49 14.82 12.70
C ALA A 347 -8.78 13.34 12.99
N VAL A 348 -7.85 12.44 12.64
CA VAL A 348 -7.97 11.00 12.91
C VAL A 348 -8.12 10.74 14.41
N LYS A 349 -7.29 11.39 15.23
CA LYS A 349 -7.36 11.31 16.69
C LYS A 349 -8.69 11.81 17.23
N GLY A 350 -9.24 12.91 16.69
CA GLY A 350 -10.53 13.44 17.12
C GLY A 350 -11.73 12.57 16.72
N MET A 351 -11.61 11.82 15.63
CA MET A 351 -12.64 10.91 15.12
C MET A 351 -12.73 9.62 15.96
N ILE A 352 -11.61 9.13 16.50
CA ILE A 352 -11.58 7.91 17.32
C ILE A 352 -12.05 8.24 18.73
N ARG A 353 -13.19 7.67 19.13
CA ARG A 353 -13.75 7.87 20.46
C ARG A 353 -12.92 7.07 21.47
N PRO A 354 -12.30 7.73 22.47
CA PRO A 354 -11.60 7.00 23.51
C PRO A 354 -12.60 6.19 24.34
N ARG A 355 -12.09 5.09 24.88
CA ARG A 355 -12.81 4.21 25.80
C ARG A 355 -13.47 5.01 26.93
N VAL A 356 -14.75 4.76 27.20
CA VAL A 356 -15.40 5.31 28.39
C VAL A 356 -14.83 4.56 29.61
N ARG A 357 -14.26 5.31 30.56
CA ARG A 357 -13.54 4.74 31.71
C ARG A 357 -14.43 3.94 32.64
#